data_AF-A0A4Y7RTR6-F1
#
_entry.id   AF-A0A4Y7RTR6-F1
#
_cell.length_a   1.000
_cell.length_b   1.000
_cell.length_c   1.000
_cell.angle_alpha   90.00
_cell.angle_beta   90.00
_cell.angle_gamma   90.00
#
_symmetry.space_group_name_H-M   'P 1'
#
loop_
_entity.id
_entity.type
_entity.pdbx_description
1 polymer ?
#
loop_
_entity_poly.entity_id
_entity_poly.type
_entity_poly.pdbx_seq_one_letter_code
_entity_poly.pdbx_strand_id
1 'polypeptide(L)'
;MAGKFEWRKFSEVDLRDVFFDSLKSDYEEFTTWFKKKGEAGERALVFNDDRGVGSFVYLKEENEQILLIDKILPAIPRIKIGTFRLAERFRSTEIRRRCTWCFALEMAGTKI
;
A
#
# COMPACT_ATOMS: atom_id res chain seq x y z
N MET A 1 -21.45 -2.79 -2.65
CA MET A 1 -20.96 -3.12 -4.02
C MET A 1 -19.48 -3.50 -3.95
N ALA A 2 -18.93 -4.24 -4.92
CA ALA A 2 -17.48 -4.50 -4.91
C ALA A 2 -16.74 -3.17 -5.05
N GLY A 3 -16.01 -2.77 -4.01
CA GLY A 3 -15.19 -1.56 -4.02
C GLY A 3 -14.25 -1.52 -5.22
N LYS A 4 -13.79 -0.31 -5.58
CA LYS A 4 -12.78 -0.12 -6.63
C LYS A 4 -11.45 0.24 -5.98
N PHE A 5 -10.35 -0.27 -6.52
CA PHE A 5 -9.01 0.21 -6.20
C PHE A 5 -8.78 1.54 -6.93
N GLU A 6 -8.41 2.57 -6.18
CA GLU A 6 -8.20 3.91 -6.71
C GLU A 6 -6.90 4.50 -6.17
N TRP A 7 -6.17 5.18 -7.04
CA TRP A 7 -5.05 6.00 -6.62
C TRP A 7 -5.58 7.24 -5.92
N ARG A 8 -5.22 7.41 -4.64
CA ARG A 8 -5.56 8.59 -3.85
C ARG A 8 -4.32 9.22 -3.27
N LYS A 9 -4.30 10.55 -3.17
CA LYS A 9 -3.24 11.22 -2.42
C LYS A 9 -3.38 10.90 -0.94
N PHE A 10 -2.26 10.85 -0.23
CA PHE A 10 -2.29 10.69 1.23
C PHE A 10 -3.15 11.78 1.91
N SER A 11 -3.14 13.00 1.38
CA SER A 11 -3.97 14.12 1.88
C SER A 11 -5.48 13.93 1.67
N GLU A 12 -5.90 13.03 0.78
CA GLU A 12 -7.31 12.75 0.47
C GLU A 12 -7.85 11.53 1.23
N VAL A 13 -6.99 10.81 1.96
CA VAL A 13 -7.34 9.61 2.70
C VAL A 13 -7.58 9.98 4.16
N ASP A 14 -8.74 9.58 4.69
CA ASP A 14 -9.09 9.89 6.08
C ASP A 14 -8.31 9.00 7.06
N LEU A 15 -7.29 9.59 7.67
CA LEU A 15 -6.47 8.94 8.69
C LEU A 15 -7.25 8.66 10.00
N ARG A 16 -8.44 9.23 10.18
CA ARG A 16 -9.31 8.98 11.35
C ARG A 16 -10.13 7.70 11.20
N ASP A 17 -10.13 7.06 10.03
CA ASP A 17 -10.80 5.77 9.83
C ASP A 17 -10.20 4.71 10.77
N VAL A 18 -11.06 3.93 11.41
CA VAL A 18 -10.72 2.84 12.34
C VAL A 18 -9.80 1.79 11.71
N PHE A 19 -9.79 1.68 10.39
CA PHE A 19 -8.82 0.90 9.62
C PHE A 19 -7.37 1.19 10.03
N PHE A 20 -7.04 2.46 10.25
CA PHE A 20 -5.68 2.90 10.58
C PHE A 20 -5.34 2.77 12.06
N ASP A 21 -6.30 2.51 12.94
CA ASP A 21 -6.03 2.48 14.38
C ASP A 21 -5.07 1.35 14.76
N SER A 22 -5.22 0.19 14.13
CA SER A 22 -4.24 -0.90 14.27
C SER A 22 -2.84 -0.50 13.77
N LEU A 23 -2.75 0.24 12.66
CA LEU A 23 -1.46 0.72 12.13
C LEU A 23 -0.80 1.76 13.04
N LYS A 24 -1.59 2.65 13.64
CA LYS A 24 -1.11 3.62 14.63
C LYS A 24 -0.64 2.94 15.91
N SER A 25 -1.31 1.86 16.32
CA SER A 25 -0.92 1.09 17.50
C SER A 25 0.34 0.25 17.26
N ASP A 26 0.49 -0.33 16.07
CA ASP A 26 1.66 -1.14 15.71
C ASP A 26 2.91 -0.27 15.43
N TYR A 27 2.71 0.99 15.03
CA TYR A 27 3.77 1.93 14.68
C TYR A 27 3.43 3.36 15.14
N GLU A 28 3.98 3.78 16.27
CA GLU A 28 3.68 5.08 16.91
C GLU A 28 3.95 6.28 15.98
N GLU A 29 4.97 6.17 15.11
CA GLU A 29 5.34 7.21 14.15
C GLU A 29 4.48 7.21 12.88
N PHE A 30 3.51 6.30 12.74
CA PHE A 30 2.68 6.17 11.55
C PHE A 30 1.97 7.47 11.18
N THR A 31 1.39 8.16 12.18
CA THR A 31 0.65 9.40 11.96
C THR A 31 1.55 10.50 11.39
N THR A 32 2.76 10.64 11.92
CA THR A 32 3.74 11.62 11.45
C THR A 32 4.24 11.26 10.06
N TRP A 33 4.55 9.98 9.83
CA TRP A 33 4.95 9.47 8.53
C TRP A 33 3.88 9.72 7.46
N PHE A 34 2.62 9.43 7.77
CA PHE A 34 1.48 9.60 6.87
C PHE A 34 1.30 11.06 6.48
N LYS A 35 1.40 11.98 7.45
CA LYS A 35 1.35 13.43 7.19
C LYS A 35 2.48 13.91 6.28
N LYS A 36 3.73 13.49 6.56
CA LYS A 36 4.89 13.81 5.70
C LYS A 36 4.68 13.33 4.26
N LYS A 37 4.07 12.16 4.07
CA LYS A 37 3.71 11.64 2.74
C LYS A 37 2.61 12.46 2.06
N GLY A 38 1.63 12.93 2.82
CA GLY A 38 0.64 13.90 2.36
C GLY A 38 1.26 15.22 1.88
N GLU A 39 2.18 15.78 2.66
CA GLU A 39 2.90 17.02 2.34
C GLU A 39 3.80 16.87 1.10
N ALA A 40 4.40 15.69 0.90
CA ALA A 40 5.18 15.37 -0.28
C ALA A 40 4.34 15.13 -1.56
N GLY A 41 3.01 15.14 -1.46
CA GLY A 41 2.10 14.91 -2.60
C GLY A 41 2.04 13.46 -3.09
N GLU A 42 2.47 12.52 -2.25
CA GLU A 42 2.55 11.10 -2.57
C GLU A 42 1.15 10.48 -2.71
N ARG A 43 1.09 9.34 -3.42
CA ARG A 43 -0.15 8.60 -3.65
C ARG A 43 -0.07 7.19 -3.11
N ALA A 44 -1.22 6.67 -2.71
CA ALA A 44 -1.42 5.28 -2.32
C ALA A 44 -2.59 4.70 -3.10
N LEU A 45 -2.54 3.38 -3.33
CA LEU A 45 -3.65 2.63 -3.86
C LEU A 45 -4.58 2.27 -2.69
N VAL A 46 -5.79 2.79 -2.73
CA VAL A 46 -6.80 2.62 -1.68
C VAL A 46 -8.00 1.89 -2.24
N PHE A 47 -8.50 0.92 -1.48
CA PHE A 47 -9.76 0.26 -1.77
C PHE A 47 -10.77 0.69 -0.72
N ASN A 48 -11.90 1.23 -1.15
CA ASN A 48 -13.01 1.57 -0.28
C ASN A 48 -14.18 0.61 -0.53
N ASP A 49 -14.79 0.13 0.54
CA ASP A 49 -16.04 -0.63 0.51
C ASP A 49 -17.17 0.17 1.18
N ASP A 50 -18.34 -0.46 1.31
CA ASP A 50 -19.52 0.14 1.93
C ASP A 50 -19.29 0.50 3.43
N ARG A 51 -18.18 0.08 4.04
CA ARG A 51 -17.79 0.30 5.44
C ARG A 51 -16.54 1.17 5.60
N GLY A 52 -16.05 1.81 4.53
CA GLY A 52 -14.87 2.69 4.56
C GLY A 52 -13.62 2.03 3.96
N VAL A 53 -12.43 2.37 4.49
CA VAL A 53 -11.16 1.90 3.92
C VAL A 53 -11.00 0.40 4.16
N GLY A 54 -10.91 -0.37 3.07
CA GLY A 54 -10.77 -1.82 3.06
C GLY A 54 -9.35 -2.30 2.75
N SER A 55 -8.57 -1.53 2.01
CA SER A 55 -7.14 -1.78 1.75
C SER A 55 -6.39 -0.47 1.59
N PHE A 56 -5.13 -0.47 2.00
CA PHE A 56 -4.19 0.62 1.79
C PHE A 56 -2.84 0.05 1.33
N VAL A 57 -2.38 0.49 0.16
CA VAL A 57 -1.10 0.08 -0.42
C VAL A 57 -0.30 1.30 -0.85
N TYR A 58 0.82 1.55 -0.20
CA TYR A 58 1.77 2.56 -0.61
C TYR A 58 2.92 1.93 -1.40
N LEU A 59 3.15 2.42 -2.61
CA LEU A 59 4.24 2.02 -3.49
C LEU A 59 5.26 3.16 -3.56
N LYS A 60 6.54 2.80 -3.54
CA LYS A 60 7.65 3.74 -3.75
C LYS A 60 8.61 3.20 -4.79
N GLU A 61 9.20 4.09 -5.58
CA GLU A 61 10.30 3.74 -6.46
C GLU A 61 11.59 3.62 -5.63
N GLU A 62 12.39 2.60 -5.90
CA GLU A 62 13.67 2.35 -5.25
C GLU A 62 14.66 1.89 -6.31
N ASN A 63 15.83 2.54 -6.38
CA ASN A 63 16.90 2.22 -7.34
C ASN A 63 18.24 2.04 -6.60
N GLU A 64 18.18 1.45 -5.41
CA GLU A 64 19.37 1.23 -4.59
C GLU A 64 19.88 -0.19 -4.78
N GLN A 65 21.20 -0.36 -4.61
CA GLN A 65 21.79 -1.69 -4.54
C GLN A 65 21.32 -2.39 -3.26
N ILE A 66 21.07 -3.70 -3.35
CA ILE A 66 20.64 -4.48 -2.20
C ILE A 66 21.80 -5.41 -1.80
N LEU A 67 22.33 -5.17 -0.60
CA LEU A 67 23.33 -6.04 0.01
C LEU A 67 22.60 -7.23 0.67
N LEU A 68 22.76 -8.42 0.10
CA LEU A 68 22.34 -9.68 0.72
C LEU A 68 23.56 -10.33 1.40
N ILE A 69 23.30 -11.30 2.27
CA ILE A 69 24.34 -12.03 3.01
C ILE A 69 25.36 -12.66 2.04
N ASP A 70 24.89 -13.22 0.92
CA ASP A 70 25.72 -13.98 -0.03
C ASP A 70 25.98 -13.26 -1.36
N LYS A 71 25.33 -12.11 -1.63
CA LYS A 71 25.44 -11.43 -2.93
C LYS A 71 25.00 -9.97 -2.89
N ILE A 72 25.47 -9.20 -3.86
CA ILE A 72 25.03 -7.82 -4.08
C ILE A 72 24.12 -7.80 -5.31
N LEU A 73 22.89 -7.30 -5.14
CA LEU A 73 22.02 -7.02 -6.28
C LEU A 73 22.32 -5.61 -6.79
N PRO A 74 22.51 -5.43 -8.12
CA PRO A 74 22.79 -4.12 -8.68
C PRO A 74 21.59 -3.18 -8.47
N ALA A 75 21.91 -1.89 -8.38
CA ALA A 75 20.95 -0.80 -8.42
C ALA A 75 20.21 -0.85 -9.76
N ILE A 76 18.95 -1.30 -9.71
CA ILE A 76 18.04 -1.29 -10.84
C ILE A 76 16.73 -0.65 -10.40
N PRO A 77 16.01 0.07 -11.28
CA PRO A 77 14.69 0.62 -10.96
C PRO A 77 13.73 -0.48 -10.53
N ARG A 78 13.20 -0.37 -9.31
CA ARG A 78 12.23 -1.29 -8.71
C ARG A 78 11.09 -0.50 -8.09
N ILE A 79 9.94 -1.15 -8.00
CA ILE A 79 8.83 -0.68 -7.19
C ILE A 79 8.83 -1.48 -5.89
N LYS A 80 8.92 -0.79 -4.77
CA LYS A 80 8.84 -1.38 -3.43
C LYS A 80 7.49 -1.04 -2.80
N ILE A 81 6.91 -2.05 -2.18
CA ILE A 81 5.74 -1.88 -1.33
C ILE A 81 6.24 -1.28 -0.01
N GLY A 82 5.91 -0.02 0.25
CA GLY A 82 6.26 0.66 1.49
C GLY A 82 5.35 0.27 2.64
N THR A 83 4.03 0.25 2.39
CA THR A 83 3.02 -0.15 3.37
C THR A 83 1.95 -0.95 2.66
N PHE A 84 1.57 -2.09 3.23
CA PHE A 84 0.45 -2.88 2.75
C PHE A 84 -0.40 -3.30 3.95
N ARG A 85 -1.68 -2.92 3.92
CA ARG A 85 -2.65 -3.31 4.95
C ARG A 85 -3.99 -3.62 4.31
N LEU A 86 -4.59 -4.72 4.77
CA LEU A 86 -5.95 -5.12 4.44
C LEU A 86 -6.80 -5.06 5.71
N ALA A 87 -8.06 -4.65 5.56
CA ALA A 87 -8.98 -4.61 6.68
C ALA A 87 -9.30 -6.04 7.14
N GLU A 88 -9.48 -6.21 8.44
CA GLU A 88 -9.75 -7.50 9.07
C GLU A 88 -10.97 -8.23 8.51
N ARG A 89 -11.98 -7.46 8.08
CA ARG A 89 -13.19 -7.98 7.43
C ARG A 89 -12.95 -8.73 6.11
N PHE A 90 -11.78 -8.56 5.50
CA PHE A 90 -11.35 -9.33 4.33
C PHE A 90 -10.52 -10.58 4.71
N ARG A 91 -10.40 -10.93 6.01
CA ARG A 91 -9.75 -12.17 6.49
C ARG A 91 -10.65 -13.40 6.39
N SER A 92 -11.18 -13.67 5.20
CA SER A 92 -11.69 -14.99 4.85
C SER A 92 -11.01 -15.50 3.59
N THR A 93 -10.70 -16.79 3.61
CA THR A 93 -9.66 -17.58 2.91
C THR A 93 -9.56 -17.47 1.39
N GLU A 94 -10.38 -16.64 0.72
CA GLU A 94 -10.49 -16.53 -0.74
C GLU A 94 -9.65 -15.38 -1.34
N ILE A 95 -9.46 -14.28 -0.60
CA ILE A 95 -8.82 -13.04 -1.13
C ILE A 95 -7.30 -13.19 -1.30
N ARG A 96 -6.68 -14.15 -0.60
CA ARG A 96 -5.26 -14.49 -0.76
C ARG A 96 -4.93 -14.98 -2.18
N ARG A 97 -5.89 -15.59 -2.90
CA ARG A 97 -5.68 -16.04 -4.29
C ARG A 97 -5.87 -14.93 -5.31
N ARG A 98 -6.75 -13.96 -5.02
CA ARG A 98 -7.12 -12.92 -6.00
C ARG A 98 -6.28 -11.65 -5.90
N CYS A 99 -5.87 -11.21 -4.71
CA CYS A 99 -5.01 -10.02 -4.59
C CYS A 99 -3.59 -10.27 -5.11
N THR A 100 -3.01 -11.45 -4.91
CA THR A 100 -1.67 -11.78 -5.45
C THR A 100 -1.67 -11.80 -6.99
N TRP A 101 -2.76 -12.27 -7.61
CA TRP A 101 -2.90 -12.32 -9.07
C TRP A 101 -3.37 -11.00 -9.69
N CYS A 102 -4.27 -10.24 -9.06
CA CYS A 102 -4.66 -8.90 -9.55
C CYS A 102 -3.47 -7.94 -9.50
N PHE A 103 -2.68 -7.95 -8.42
CA PHE A 103 -1.51 -7.09 -8.32
C PHE A 103 -0.45 -7.44 -9.37
N ALA A 104 -0.28 -8.72 -9.70
CA ALA A 104 0.63 -9.16 -10.77
C ALA A 104 0.10 -8.81 -12.17
N LEU A 105 -1.21 -8.92 -12.43
CA LEU A 105 -1.79 -8.59 -13.74
C LEU A 105 -1.82 -7.08 -14.02
N GLU A 106 -2.09 -6.26 -13.00
CA GLU A 106 -2.21 -4.80 -13.15
C GLU A 106 -0.84 -4.11 -13.25
N MET A 107 0.20 -4.73 -12.67
CA MET A 107 1.61 -4.32 -12.84
C MET A 107 2.21 -4.80 -14.18
N ALA A 108 1.64 -5.82 -14.82
CA ALA A 108 2.09 -6.30 -16.14
C ALA A 108 1.49 -5.51 -17.32
N GLY A 109 0.43 -4.73 -17.10
CA GLY A 109 -0.30 -4.01 -18.15
C GLY A 109 -0.09 -2.50 -18.18
N THR A 110 0.52 -1.90 -17.15
CA THR A 110 0.74 -0.45 -17.12
C THR A 110 2.09 -0.13 -17.77
N LYS A 111 2.04 0.22 -19.06
CA LYS A 111 3.10 1.02 -19.68
C LYS A 111 3.25 2.32 -18.87
N ILE A 112 4.46 2.55 -18.39
CA ILE A 112 4.97 3.85 -17.93
C ILE A 112 4.85 4.85 -19.08
#